data_AF-Q6LQ68-F1
#
_entry.id   AF-Q6LQ68-F1
#
_cell.length_a   1.000
_cell.length_b   1.000
_cell.length_c   1.000
_cell.angle_alpha   90.00
_cell.angle_beta   90.00
_cell.angle_gamma   90.00
#
_symmetry.space_group_name_H-M   'P 1'
#
loop_
_entity.id
_entity.type
_entity.pdbx_description
1 polymer ?
#
loop_
_entity_poly.entity_id
_entity_poly.type
_entity_poly.pdbx_seq_one_letter_code
_entity_poly.pdbx_strand_id
1 'polypeptide(L)' 'MTYHYYMAEFGACHRNEPSGALHGLMRVRGFTQDDAHVFCTENQVQQEVTSCIKMVYDTYQTFGFDNIVVKLSTRPENV' A
#
# COMPACT_ATOMS: atom_id res chain seq x y z
N MET A 1 15.09 -4.96 -23.67
CA MET A 1 15.56 -5.08 -22.27
C MET A 1 14.44 -4.55 -21.38
N THR A 2 13.69 -5.44 -20.75
CA THR A 2 12.61 -5.08 -19.83
C THR A 2 13.22 -4.94 -18.44
N TYR A 3 13.53 -3.71 -18.04
CA TYR A 3 14.03 -3.44 -16.69
C TYR A 3 12.84 -3.35 -15.74
N HIS A 4 12.89 -4.14 -14.66
CA HIS A 4 11.99 -4.02 -13.50
C HIS A 4 12.84 -3.44 -12.38
N TYR A 5 12.38 -2.38 -11.73
CA TYR A 5 13.10 -1.76 -10.63
C TYR A 5 12.18 -1.59 -9.44
N TYR A 6 12.63 -2.12 -8.30
CA TYR A 6 11.94 -2.06 -7.01
C TYR A 6 12.78 -1.24 -6.04
N MET A 7 12.17 -0.23 -5.44
CA MET A 7 12.71 0.47 -4.28
C MET A 7 11.80 0.19 -3.10
N ALA A 8 12.33 -0.25 -1.97
CA ALA A 8 11.56 -0.51 -0.77
C ALA A 8 12.28 0.09 0.44
N GLU A 9 11.51 0.62 1.39
CA GLU A 9 12.01 1.20 2.62
C GLU A 9 11.01 1.06 3.78
N PHE A 10 11.52 1.04 5.01
CA PHE A 10 10.71 1.34 6.18
C PHE A 10 10.66 2.86 6.37
N GLY A 11 9.83 3.52 5.56
CA GLY A 11 9.79 4.97 5.40
C GLY A 11 9.07 5.66 6.55
N ALA A 12 9.77 6.54 7.27
CA ALA A 12 9.19 7.35 8.33
C ALA A 12 8.52 8.60 7.74
N CYS A 13 7.21 8.73 7.96
CA CYS A 13 6.40 9.83 7.41
C CYS A 13 5.69 10.61 8.51
N HIS A 14 5.33 11.85 8.19
CA HIS A 14 4.50 12.70 9.04
C HIS A 14 3.30 13.25 8.27
N ARG A 15 2.12 13.24 8.90
CA ARG A 15 0.89 13.89 8.41
C ARG A 15 0.35 14.81 9.49
N ASN A 16 -0.01 16.05 9.11
CA ASN A 16 -0.60 17.01 10.04
C ASN A 16 -2.11 16.74 10.24
N GLU A 17 -2.41 15.61 10.85
CA GLU A 17 -3.79 15.19 11.15
C GLU A 17 -4.43 16.11 12.21
N PRO A 18 -5.73 16.47 12.05
CA PRO A 18 -6.47 17.23 13.06
C PRO A 18 -6.40 16.56 14.43
N SER A 19 -6.22 17.33 15.49
CA SER A 19 -6.07 16.79 16.86
C SER A 19 -7.25 15.94 17.30
N GLY A 20 -8.48 16.31 16.89
CA GLY A 20 -9.69 15.55 17.19
C GLY A 20 -9.84 14.21 16.47
N ALA A 21 -8.98 13.92 15.48
CA ALA A 21 -9.00 12.66 14.73
C ALA A 21 -8.00 11.62 15.27
N LEU A 22 -7.10 12.00 16.18
CA LEU A 22 -6.07 11.09 16.67
C LEU A 22 -6.66 9.99 17.55
N HIS A 23 -6.20 8.76 17.38
CA HIS A 23 -6.70 7.62 18.15
C HIS A 23 -5.61 6.57 18.40
N GLY A 24 -5.04 6.58 19.61
CA GLY A 24 -4.03 5.61 20.05
C GLY A 24 -2.93 5.42 19.01
N LEU A 25 -2.74 4.16 18.57
CA LEU A 25 -1.84 3.80 17.47
C LEU A 25 -2.54 3.69 16.10
N MET A 26 -3.88 3.73 16.07
CA MET A 26 -4.66 3.55 14.84
C MET A 26 -4.65 4.79 13.95
N ARG A 27 -4.48 5.98 14.53
CA ARG A 27 -4.39 7.24 13.77
C ARG A 27 -3.46 8.23 14.46
N VAL A 28 -2.30 8.45 13.85
CA VAL A 28 -1.17 9.20 14.43
C VAL A 28 -0.59 10.20 13.43
N ARG A 29 0.18 11.16 13.92
CA ARG A 29 0.86 12.16 13.08
C ARG A 29 2.20 11.69 12.52
N GLY A 30 2.87 10.77 13.20
CA GLY A 30 4.14 10.18 12.76
C GLY A 30 3.99 8.66 12.74
N PHE A 31 4.37 8.03 11.64
CA PHE A 31 4.29 6.58 11.46
C PHE A 31 5.36 6.11 10.48
N THR A 32 5.70 4.83 10.53
CA THR A 32 6.61 4.18 9.58
C THR A 32 5.81 3.20 8.74
N GLN A 33 5.96 3.26 7.43
CA GLN A 33 5.31 2.33 6.50
C GLN A 33 6.34 1.35 5.95
N ASP A 34 5.92 0.13 5.69
CA ASP A 34 6.58 -0.84 4.82
C ASP A 34 6.35 -0.44 3.35
N ASP A 35 6.98 0.67 2.94
CA ASP A 35 6.69 1.32 1.67
C ASP A 35 7.56 0.77 0.52
N ALA A 36 6.99 0.72 -0.68
CA ALA A 36 7.69 0.28 -1.87
C ALA A 36 7.15 0.92 -3.16
N HIS A 37 8.06 1.19 -4.08
CA HIS A 37 7.78 1.77 -5.38
C HIS A 37 8.28 0.82 -6.48
N VAL A 38 7.35 0.44 -7.37
CA VAL A 38 7.63 -0.40 -8.54
C VAL A 38 7.65 0.47 -9.79
N PHE A 39 8.79 0.46 -10.49
CA PHE A 39 8.95 1.14 -11.77
C PHE A 39 8.87 0.09 -12.88
N CYS A 40 7.83 0.20 -13.72
CA CYS A 40 7.56 -0.74 -14.80
C CYS A 40 6.95 -0.01 -16.01
N THR A 41 6.97 -0.68 -17.17
CA THR A 41 6.27 -0.22 -18.38
C THR A 41 4.77 -0.50 -18.28
N GLU A 42 3.95 0.20 -19.06
CA GLU A 42 2.49 0.05 -19.05
C GLU A 42 2.03 -1.41 -19.27
N ASN A 43 2.68 -2.12 -20.19
CA ASN A 43 2.37 -3.54 -20.48
C ASN A 43 2.63 -4.49 -19.30
N GLN A 44 3.42 -4.06 -18.30
CA GLN A 44 3.77 -4.87 -17.13
C GLN A 44 2.87 -4.60 -15.93
N VAL A 45 2.07 -3.52 -15.94
CA VAL A 45 1.27 -3.08 -14.78
C VAL A 45 0.38 -4.21 -14.24
N GLN A 46 -0.34 -4.92 -15.11
CA GLN A 46 -1.22 -6.00 -14.69
C GLN A 46 -0.46 -7.12 -13.97
N GLN A 47 0.73 -7.47 -14.46
CA GLN A 47 1.57 -8.50 -13.85
C GLN A 47 2.07 -8.05 -12.47
N GLU A 48 2.60 -6.83 -12.36
CA GLU A 48 3.14 -6.30 -11.10
C GLU A 48 2.06 -6.16 -10.02
N VAL A 49 0.89 -5.64 -10.39
CA VAL A 49 -0.26 -5.53 -9.48
C VAL A 49 -0.72 -6.91 -9.02
N THR A 50 -0.79 -7.90 -9.92
CA THR A 50 -1.19 -9.27 -9.55
C THR A 50 -0.20 -9.90 -8.57
N SER A 51 1.10 -9.70 -8.78
CA SER A 51 2.15 -10.20 -7.88
C SER A 51 2.09 -9.53 -6.51
N CYS A 52 1.90 -8.21 -6.47
CA CYS A 52 1.73 -7.46 -5.22
C CYS A 52 0.51 -7.94 -4.43
N ILE A 53 -0.63 -8.14 -5.08
CA ILE A 53 -1.84 -8.66 -4.43
C ILE A 53 -1.58 -10.05 -3.82
N LYS A 54 -0.92 -10.96 -4.55
CA LYS A 54 -0.57 -12.29 -4.01
C LYS A 54 0.29 -12.20 -2.76
N MET A 55 1.30 -11.33 -2.77
CA MET A 55 2.16 -11.08 -1.60
C MET A 55 1.34 -10.57 -0.40
N VAL A 56 0.41 -9.64 -0.62
CA VAL A 56 -0.45 -9.12 0.46
C VAL A 56 -1.31 -10.24 1.07
N TYR A 57 -1.90 -11.11 0.25
CA TYR A 57 -2.69 -12.25 0.74
C TYR A 57 -1.84 -13.27 1.51
N ASP A 58 -0.63 -13.57 1.06
CA ASP A 58 0.30 -14.46 1.75
C ASP A 58 0.69 -13.90 3.13
N THR A 59 0.95 -12.60 3.20
CA THR A 59 1.19 -11.89 4.46
C THR A 59 -0.03 -12.00 5.38
N TYR A 60 -1.24 -11.72 4.89
CA TYR A 60 -2.46 -11.81 5.70
C TYR A 60 -2.71 -13.23 6.23
N GLN A 61 -2.49 -14.25 5.39
CA GLN A 61 -2.59 -15.65 5.80
C GLN A 61 -1.57 -15.98 6.89
N THR A 62 -0.34 -15.49 6.76
CA THR A 62 0.72 -15.69 7.76
C THR A 62 0.34 -15.14 9.14
N PHE A 63 -0.41 -14.04 9.19
CA PHE A 63 -0.92 -13.45 10.44
C PHE A 63 -2.30 -13.97 10.87
N GLY A 64 -2.93 -14.89 10.12
CA GLY A 64 -4.23 -15.48 10.46
C GLY A 64 -5.43 -14.57 10.21
N PHE A 65 -5.35 -13.66 9.23
CA PHE A 65 -6.48 -12.81 8.83
C PHE A 65 -7.34 -13.49 7.75
N ASP A 66 -8.48 -14.05 8.14
CA ASP A 66 -9.37 -14.78 7.22
C ASP A 66 -10.48 -13.91 6.60
N ASN A 67 -10.82 -12.78 7.22
CA ASN A 67 -11.95 -11.93 6.83
C ASN A 67 -11.48 -10.70 6.05
N ILE A 68 -11.19 -10.86 4.75
CA ILE A 68 -10.64 -9.81 3.89
C ILE A 68 -11.73 -9.26 2.95
N VAL A 69 -11.81 -7.93 2.81
CA VAL A 69 -12.69 -7.26 1.84
C VAL A 69 -11.83 -6.42 0.89
N VAL A 70 -11.99 -6.64 -0.42
CA VAL A 70 -11.30 -5.87 -1.47
C VAL A 70 -12.19 -4.73 -1.95
N LYS A 71 -11.60 -3.55 -2.14
CA LYS A 71 -12.26 -2.37 -2.71
C LYS A 71 -11.38 -1.76 -3.80
N LEU A 72 -11.98 -1.34 -4.91
CA LEU A 72 -11.31 -0.63 -6.00
C LEU A 72 -11.73 0.84 -5.97
N SER A 73 -10.77 1.74 -5.78
CA SER A 73 -10.98 3.19 -5.86
C SER A 73 -10.72 3.66 -7.30
N THR A 74 -11.74 4.18 -7.97
CA THR A 74 -11.62 4.78 -9.30
C THR A 74 -11.42 6.30 -9.21
N ARG A 75 -11.16 6.95 -10.34
CA ARG A 75 -11.10 8.42 -10.42
C ARG A 75 -12.39 9.02 -9.84
N PRO A 76 -12.31 10.03 -8.95
CA PRO A 76 -13.51 10.70 -8.42
C PRO A 76 -14.18 11.55 -9.49
N GLU A 77 -15.51 11.67 -9.43
CA GLU A 77 -16.32 12.40 -10.43
C GLU A 77 -16.14 13.93 -10.36
N ASN A 78 -15.82 14.47 -9.19
CA ASN A 78 -15.78 15.91 -8.92
C ASN A 78 -14.37 16.44 -8.61
N VAL A 79 -13.36 15.97 -9.36
CA VAL A 79 -12.00 16.55 -9.33
C VAL A 79 -11.80 17.48 -10.52
#